data_AF-A0A349A6I6-F1
#
_entry.id   AF-A0A349A6I6-F1
#
_cell.length_a   1.000
_cell.length_b   1.000
_cell.length_c   1.000
_cell.angle_alpha   90.00
_cell.angle_beta   90.00
_cell.angle_gamma   90.00
#
_symmetry.space_group_name_H-M   'P 1'
#
loop_
_entity.id
_entity.type
_entity.pdbx_description
1 polymer ?
#
loop_
_entity_poly.entity_id
_entity_poly.type
_entity_poly.pdbx_seq_one_letter_code
_entity_poly.pdbx_strand_id
1 'polypeptide(L)'
;YLFEMANIRDQDSWVHMNEPDAATEKAKDLVRMAIAKAQYLKPLKPGQLSVNHAALIIGGGLAGITAALALADQGFASHIVEKEGQLGGNYRKLHYTLEGLDTREHLTRLLDRVRKSELITAYTGAEIVKIEGFIGNYKTTIRMKSDERQFEHGVVIVATGAYELKTEEYLCGRNAGVVTQRDLEEMIAGEDERVKRAGSVVMIQCVGSRSPERPYCSRYCCSEAMKNALKLKEMDPGRDVTILYRDIRTFGLKEDFYKKARELNVKFIRYDEDRKPEVRADGTGLVLEVFDPILNEAVELKADLLALSVGTMPNPGNEEIGKMLKVPTNQDGFFLEAHVKLRPVDFATDGVFMCGMAHAPKLSEEAITQANAAVSRACTILTKDFIEAEGKTAYVNKSRCAACGLCEVNCPFRAIAVDLNEGCAVVNTVLCKGCGVCTASCRMNAVDLNGFNNEEVMAQIAAFAM
;
A
#
# COMPACT_ATOMS: atom_id res chain seq x y z
N TYR A 1 -18.67 -26.15 1.70
CA TYR A 1 -19.82 -25.26 2.00
C TYR A 1 -20.81 -25.86 3.00
N LEU A 2 -20.39 -26.76 3.89
CA LEU A 2 -21.21 -27.31 5.00
C LEU A 2 -20.68 -26.82 6.35
N PHE A 3 -20.20 -25.57 6.38
CA PHE A 3 -19.60 -24.93 7.54
C PHE A 3 -20.20 -23.53 7.66
N GLU A 4 -20.66 -23.17 8.86
CA GLU A 4 -21.17 -21.85 9.22
C GLU A 4 -20.39 -21.32 10.43
N MET A 5 -20.01 -20.03 10.40
CA MET A 5 -19.21 -19.42 11.45
C MET A 5 -20.08 -18.52 12.34
N ALA A 6 -20.10 -18.78 13.65
CA ALA A 6 -20.59 -17.83 14.64
C ALA A 6 -19.42 -16.98 15.16
N ASN A 7 -19.42 -15.67 14.90
CA ASN A 7 -18.36 -14.77 15.36
C ASN A 7 -18.66 -14.28 16.78
N ILE A 8 -18.24 -15.04 17.79
CA ILE A 8 -18.42 -14.69 19.21
C ILE A 8 -17.25 -13.90 19.80
N ARG A 9 -16.29 -13.46 18.97
CA ARG A 9 -15.12 -12.72 19.44
C ARG A 9 -15.21 -11.24 19.07
N ASP A 10 -15.00 -10.94 17.81
CA ASP A 10 -14.95 -9.57 17.29
C ASP A 10 -16.34 -8.92 17.33
N GLN A 11 -17.41 -9.70 17.14
CA GLN A 11 -18.79 -9.23 17.21
C GLN A 11 -19.43 -9.41 18.59
N ASP A 12 -18.70 -9.89 19.61
CA ASP A 12 -19.26 -10.14 20.94
C ASP A 12 -18.23 -9.89 22.05
N SER A 13 -17.41 -10.88 22.43
CA SER A 13 -16.51 -10.78 23.61
C SER A 13 -15.61 -9.51 23.67
N TRP A 14 -15.11 -9.01 22.53
CA TRP A 14 -14.23 -7.84 22.47
C TRP A 14 -14.96 -6.51 22.63
N VAL A 15 -16.21 -6.44 22.21
CA VAL A 15 -17.02 -5.21 22.29
C VAL A 15 -17.83 -5.15 23.58
N HIS A 16 -18.02 -6.28 24.25
CA HIS A 16 -18.84 -6.44 25.46
C HIS A 16 -18.04 -6.84 26.70
N MET A 17 -16.76 -6.44 26.77
CA MET A 17 -15.82 -6.82 27.84
C MET A 17 -16.31 -6.51 29.26
N ASN A 18 -17.17 -5.50 29.41
CA ASN A 18 -17.67 -5.04 30.70
C ASN A 18 -19.03 -5.66 31.08
N GLU A 19 -19.63 -6.47 30.20
CA GLU A 19 -20.97 -7.07 30.39
C GLU A 19 -20.95 -8.59 30.10
N PRO A 20 -20.16 -9.39 30.84
CA PRO A 20 -19.88 -10.79 30.48
C PRO A 20 -21.12 -11.69 30.49
N ASP A 21 -22.08 -11.43 31.37
CA ASP A 21 -23.33 -12.21 31.44
C ASP A 21 -24.21 -11.93 30.21
N ALA A 22 -24.36 -10.66 29.82
CA ALA A 22 -25.11 -10.28 28.63
C ALA A 22 -24.40 -10.73 27.33
N ALA A 23 -23.07 -10.65 27.29
CA ALA A 23 -22.26 -11.20 26.20
C ALA A 23 -22.48 -12.71 26.07
N THR A 24 -22.55 -13.43 27.18
CA THR A 24 -22.82 -14.88 27.17
C THR A 24 -24.19 -15.21 26.55
N GLU A 25 -25.24 -14.45 26.89
CA GLU A 25 -26.55 -14.65 26.26
C GLU A 25 -26.51 -14.34 24.75
N LYS A 26 -25.87 -13.23 24.36
CA LYS A 26 -25.68 -12.92 22.94
C LYS A 26 -24.88 -13.99 22.20
N ALA A 27 -23.84 -14.55 22.81
CA ALA A 27 -23.05 -15.63 22.22
C ALA A 27 -23.92 -16.88 21.97
N LYS A 28 -24.81 -17.23 22.92
CA LYS A 28 -25.77 -18.33 22.74
C LYS A 28 -26.70 -18.08 21.56
N ASP A 29 -27.20 -16.86 21.40
CA ASP A 29 -28.06 -16.48 20.27
C ASP A 29 -27.32 -16.54 18.93
N LEU A 30 -26.11 -15.99 18.86
CA LEU A 30 -25.27 -16.06 17.65
C LEU A 30 -24.98 -17.50 17.23
N VAL A 31 -24.71 -18.38 18.20
CA VAL A 31 -24.51 -19.82 17.95
C VAL A 31 -25.81 -20.49 17.51
N ARG A 32 -26.95 -20.17 18.14
CA ARG A 32 -28.27 -20.70 17.75
C ARG A 32 -28.64 -20.33 16.32
N MET A 33 -28.43 -19.06 15.95
CA MET A 33 -28.61 -18.54 14.59
C MET A 33 -27.73 -19.28 13.58
N ALA A 34 -26.45 -19.49 13.88
CA ALA A 34 -25.53 -20.21 13.00
C ALA A 34 -25.93 -21.68 12.83
N ILE A 35 -26.35 -22.36 13.91
CA ILE A 35 -26.86 -23.74 13.87
C ILE A 35 -28.12 -23.84 13.00
N ALA A 36 -29.07 -22.91 13.17
CA ALA A 36 -30.30 -22.91 12.40
C ALA A 36 -30.05 -22.78 10.89
N LYS A 37 -29.12 -21.91 10.49
CA LYS A 37 -28.68 -21.81 9.09
C LYS A 37 -27.96 -23.08 8.62
N ALA A 38 -27.09 -23.64 9.46
CA ALA A 38 -26.28 -24.81 9.12
C ALA A 38 -27.13 -26.04 8.72
N GLN A 39 -28.34 -26.18 9.25
CA GLN A 39 -29.28 -27.26 8.92
C GLN A 39 -29.73 -27.26 7.45
N TYR A 40 -29.68 -26.11 6.78
CA TYR A 40 -30.13 -25.96 5.39
C TYR A 40 -28.97 -25.90 4.38
N LEU A 41 -27.72 -25.90 4.86
CA LEU A 41 -26.55 -25.83 3.99
C LEU A 41 -26.49 -27.05 3.07
N LYS A 42 -26.21 -26.78 1.80
CA LYS A 42 -26.00 -27.79 0.76
C LYS A 42 -24.54 -27.83 0.32
N PRO A 43 -24.01 -29.00 -0.08
CA PRO A 43 -22.68 -29.07 -0.66
C PRO A 43 -22.68 -28.32 -2.00
N LEU A 44 -21.94 -27.21 -2.06
CA LEU A 44 -21.75 -26.45 -3.30
C LEU A 44 -20.48 -26.92 -4.00
N LYS A 45 -20.52 -27.02 -5.33
CA LYS A 45 -19.35 -27.32 -6.16
C LYS A 45 -18.88 -26.01 -6.81
N PRO A 46 -17.70 -25.52 -6.45
CA PRO A 46 -17.15 -24.32 -7.09
C PRO A 46 -16.84 -24.62 -8.57
N GLY A 47 -17.10 -23.63 -9.43
CA GLY A 47 -16.69 -23.71 -10.83
C GLY A 47 -15.16 -23.60 -10.95
N GLN A 48 -14.59 -24.05 -12.07
CA GLN A 48 -13.17 -23.84 -12.38
C GLN A 48 -13.03 -22.72 -13.39
N LEU A 49 -12.10 -21.80 -13.13
CA LEU A 49 -11.78 -20.68 -14.01
C LEU A 49 -10.31 -20.75 -14.37
N SER A 50 -9.99 -20.69 -15.65
CA SER A 50 -8.60 -20.63 -16.12
C SER A 50 -7.87 -19.44 -15.51
N VAL A 51 -6.55 -19.53 -15.37
CA VAL A 51 -5.72 -18.43 -14.89
C VAL A 51 -4.92 -17.85 -16.04
N ASN A 52 -4.99 -16.54 -16.21
CA ASN A 52 -4.05 -15.80 -17.03
C ASN A 52 -2.70 -15.74 -16.31
N HIS A 53 -1.67 -16.37 -16.87
CA HIS A 53 -0.33 -16.51 -16.27
C HIS A 53 0.54 -15.25 -16.42
N ALA A 54 -0.05 -14.07 -16.27
CA ALA A 54 0.62 -12.78 -16.29
C ALA A 54 0.20 -11.92 -15.10
N ALA A 55 1.01 -10.94 -14.72
CA ALA A 55 0.69 -10.00 -13.65
C ALA A 55 0.62 -8.55 -14.15
N LEU A 56 -0.28 -7.75 -13.59
CA LEU A 56 -0.21 -6.30 -13.66
C LEU A 56 0.60 -5.75 -12.48
N ILE A 57 1.53 -4.84 -12.75
CA ILE A 57 2.28 -4.09 -11.74
C ILE A 57 1.95 -2.61 -11.91
N ILE A 58 1.36 -1.99 -10.89
CA ILE A 58 0.96 -0.59 -10.90
C ILE A 58 2.05 0.24 -10.22
N GLY A 59 2.88 0.93 -11.02
CA GLY A 59 4.01 1.73 -10.56
C GLY A 59 5.36 1.08 -10.89
N GLY A 60 6.22 1.85 -11.54
CA GLY A 60 7.55 1.46 -12.03
C GLY A 60 8.70 1.91 -11.12
N GLY A 61 8.46 2.11 -9.82
CA GLY A 61 9.51 2.39 -8.84
C GLY A 61 10.35 1.15 -8.49
N LEU A 62 11.31 1.27 -7.57
CA LEU A 62 12.17 0.16 -7.13
C LEU A 62 11.37 -1.11 -6.77
N ALA A 63 10.26 -0.97 -6.03
CA ALA A 63 9.42 -2.10 -5.65
C ALA A 63 8.76 -2.79 -6.87
N GLY A 64 8.20 -2.00 -7.80
CA GLY A 64 7.58 -2.54 -9.02
C GLY A 64 8.58 -3.18 -9.98
N ILE A 65 9.74 -2.56 -10.17
CA ILE A 65 10.85 -3.12 -10.96
C ILE A 65 11.31 -4.46 -10.35
N THR A 66 11.49 -4.49 -9.02
CA THR A 66 11.88 -5.71 -8.31
C THR A 66 10.82 -6.80 -8.50
N ALA A 67 9.54 -6.46 -8.36
CA ALA A 67 8.45 -7.42 -8.56
C ALA A 67 8.43 -7.98 -9.99
N ALA A 68 8.60 -7.13 -11.01
CA ALA A 68 8.63 -7.55 -12.41
C ALA A 68 9.78 -8.51 -12.71
N LEU A 69 10.98 -8.19 -12.20
CA LEU A 69 12.16 -9.03 -12.36
C LEU A 69 11.99 -10.37 -11.62
N ALA A 70 11.46 -10.36 -10.40
CA ALA A 70 11.22 -11.58 -9.63
C ALA A 70 10.13 -12.48 -10.25
N LEU A 71 9.14 -11.90 -10.93
CA LEU A 71 8.16 -12.66 -11.73
C LEU A 71 8.81 -13.27 -12.98
N ALA A 72 9.61 -12.49 -13.71
CA ALA A 72 10.32 -12.97 -14.89
C ALA A 72 11.34 -14.07 -14.55
N ASP A 73 12.05 -13.94 -13.43
CA ASP A 73 12.98 -14.97 -12.92
C ASP A 73 12.24 -16.28 -12.58
N GLN A 74 10.93 -16.22 -12.32
CA GLN A 74 10.04 -17.39 -12.13
C GLN A 74 9.30 -17.82 -13.41
N GLY A 75 9.55 -17.18 -14.56
CA GLY A 75 8.94 -17.52 -15.84
C GLY A 75 7.55 -16.92 -16.09
N PHE A 76 7.10 -15.97 -15.27
CA PHE A 76 5.80 -15.30 -15.46
C PHE A 76 5.93 -13.96 -16.18
N ALA A 77 5.02 -13.71 -17.12
CA ALA A 77 4.93 -12.43 -17.81
C ALA A 77 4.39 -11.33 -16.88
N SER A 78 4.79 -10.08 -17.11
CA SER A 78 4.24 -8.94 -16.37
C SER A 78 4.12 -7.68 -17.20
N HIS A 79 3.12 -6.87 -16.86
CA HIS A 79 2.85 -5.57 -17.42
C HIS A 79 3.09 -4.50 -16.36
N ILE A 80 4.15 -3.71 -16.50
CA ILE A 80 4.40 -2.54 -15.63
C ILE A 80 3.67 -1.34 -16.23
N VAL A 81 2.80 -0.69 -15.45
CA VAL A 81 2.17 0.58 -15.82
C VAL A 81 2.77 1.70 -14.97
N GLU A 82 3.50 2.60 -15.61
CA GLU A 82 4.16 3.75 -15.00
C GLU A 82 3.61 5.05 -15.59
N LYS A 83 3.18 5.95 -14.71
CA LYS A 83 2.60 7.24 -15.09
C LYS A 83 3.65 8.24 -15.57
N GLU A 84 4.86 8.17 -15.05
CA GLU A 84 5.97 9.00 -15.52
C GLU A 84 6.52 8.47 -16.85
N GLY A 85 7.22 9.33 -17.59
CA GLY A 85 7.87 8.94 -18.85
C GLY A 85 9.04 7.95 -18.70
N GLN A 86 9.35 7.53 -17.47
CA GLN A 86 10.49 6.66 -17.18
C GLN A 86 10.31 5.93 -15.84
N LEU A 87 10.85 4.71 -15.76
CA LEU A 87 10.89 3.89 -14.55
C LEU A 87 11.89 4.45 -13.52
N GLY A 88 11.81 3.93 -12.29
CA GLY A 88 12.75 4.18 -11.18
C GLY A 88 12.12 4.87 -9.97
N GLY A 89 11.07 5.67 -10.16
CA GLY A 89 10.38 6.40 -9.09
C GLY A 89 11.34 7.21 -8.20
N ASN A 90 11.05 7.26 -6.88
CA ASN A 90 11.90 7.97 -5.92
C ASN A 90 13.34 7.44 -5.85
N TYR A 91 13.57 6.17 -6.17
CA TYR A 91 14.90 5.57 -6.08
C TYR A 91 15.90 6.19 -7.07
N ARG A 92 15.42 6.75 -8.18
CA ARG A 92 16.23 7.51 -9.14
C ARG A 92 16.83 8.80 -8.55
N LYS A 93 16.19 9.34 -7.51
CA LYS A 93 16.61 10.58 -6.85
C LYS A 93 17.65 10.34 -5.74
N LEU A 94 17.95 9.07 -5.44
CA LEU A 94 18.97 8.71 -4.47
C LEU A 94 20.30 8.50 -5.18
N HIS A 95 21.40 8.74 -4.47
CA HIS A 95 22.76 8.50 -4.95
C HIS A 95 23.43 7.32 -4.24
N TYR A 96 23.15 7.14 -2.95
CA TYR A 96 23.73 6.06 -2.16
C TYR A 96 22.79 5.63 -1.01
N THR A 97 22.93 4.39 -0.57
CA THR A 97 22.30 3.91 0.68
C THR A 97 23.19 4.20 1.89
N LEU A 98 22.64 4.04 3.09
CA LEU A 98 23.42 4.20 4.33
C LEU A 98 24.58 3.20 4.43
N GLU A 99 24.37 2.02 3.87
CA GLU A 99 25.32 0.90 3.77
C GLU A 99 26.37 1.09 2.65
N GLY A 100 26.25 2.16 1.85
CA GLY A 100 27.24 2.52 0.82
C GLY A 100 26.97 1.93 -0.58
N LEU A 101 25.80 1.35 -0.83
CA LEU A 101 25.42 0.91 -2.19
C LEU A 101 25.17 2.13 -3.08
N ASP A 102 25.80 2.18 -4.26
CA ASP A 102 25.46 3.16 -5.31
C ASP A 102 24.07 2.82 -5.90
N THR A 103 23.10 3.70 -5.65
CA THR A 103 21.72 3.47 -6.06
C THR A 103 21.49 3.72 -7.55
N ARG A 104 22.29 4.58 -8.19
CA ARG A 104 22.16 4.89 -9.63
C ARG A 104 22.74 3.78 -10.48
N GLU A 105 23.91 3.25 -10.13
CA GLU A 105 24.49 2.07 -10.78
C GLU A 105 23.56 0.87 -10.58
N HIS A 106 23.09 0.65 -9.35
CA HIS A 106 22.16 -0.43 -9.04
C HIS A 106 20.87 -0.32 -9.88
N LEU A 107 20.24 0.86 -9.92
CA LEU A 107 19.04 1.07 -10.74
C LEU A 107 19.30 0.84 -12.22
N THR A 108 20.44 1.30 -12.75
CA THR A 108 20.82 1.10 -14.16
C THR A 108 20.87 -0.40 -14.49
N ARG A 109 21.50 -1.21 -13.65
CA ARG A 109 21.54 -2.68 -13.82
C ARG A 109 20.15 -3.32 -13.79
N LEU A 110 19.27 -2.87 -12.90
CA LEU A 110 17.89 -3.37 -12.85
C LEU A 110 17.10 -3.01 -14.10
N LEU A 111 17.22 -1.76 -14.58
CA LEU A 111 16.55 -1.30 -15.80
C LEU A 111 17.05 -2.03 -17.05
N ASP A 112 18.34 -2.34 -17.12
CA ASP A 112 18.90 -3.14 -18.21
C ASP A 112 18.37 -4.57 -18.20
N ARG A 113 18.18 -5.18 -17.03
CA ARG A 113 17.50 -6.49 -16.91
C ARG A 113 16.05 -6.40 -17.38
N VAL A 114 15.32 -5.35 -16.98
CA VAL A 114 13.94 -5.13 -17.43
C VAL A 114 13.85 -5.03 -18.95
N ARG A 115 14.74 -4.24 -19.57
CA ARG A 115 14.77 -4.04 -21.04
C ARG A 115 15.11 -5.30 -21.82
N LYS A 116 15.95 -6.18 -21.27
CA LYS A 116 16.40 -7.42 -21.92
C LYS A 116 15.41 -8.58 -21.76
N SER A 117 14.44 -8.47 -20.85
CA SER A 117 13.47 -9.53 -20.58
C SER A 117 12.31 -9.49 -21.58
N GLU A 118 12.06 -10.60 -22.27
CA GLU A 118 10.88 -10.76 -23.14
C GLU A 118 9.57 -10.95 -22.33
N LEU A 119 9.69 -11.25 -21.03
CA LEU A 119 8.55 -11.46 -20.13
C LEU A 119 8.03 -10.17 -19.50
N ILE A 120 8.75 -9.05 -19.64
CA ILE A 120 8.38 -7.79 -19.00
C ILE A 120 8.01 -6.77 -20.06
N THR A 121 6.75 -6.33 -20.05
CA THR A 121 6.29 -5.21 -20.88
C THR A 121 6.08 -3.98 -20.01
N ALA A 122 6.82 -2.91 -20.28
CA ALA A 122 6.69 -1.64 -19.55
C ALA A 122 5.95 -0.59 -20.38
N TYR A 123 4.90 -0.02 -19.82
CA TYR A 123 4.14 1.11 -20.36
C TYR A 123 4.45 2.36 -19.53
N THR A 124 5.28 3.26 -20.06
CA THR A 124 5.62 4.54 -19.42
C THR A 124 4.77 5.67 -19.99
N GLY A 125 4.48 6.71 -19.20
CA GLY A 125 3.54 7.76 -19.57
C GLY A 125 2.12 7.23 -19.75
N ALA A 126 1.78 6.19 -18.98
CA ALA A 126 0.54 5.44 -19.11
C ALA A 126 -0.31 5.57 -17.84
N GLU A 127 -1.60 5.76 -18.01
CA GLU A 127 -2.57 5.83 -16.91
C GLU A 127 -3.54 4.65 -17.00
N ILE A 128 -3.93 4.11 -15.85
CA ILE A 128 -4.95 3.06 -15.79
C ILE A 128 -6.31 3.74 -15.86
N VAL A 129 -7.09 3.39 -16.89
CA VAL A 129 -8.45 3.88 -17.07
C VAL A 129 -9.44 2.98 -16.34
N LYS A 130 -9.20 1.67 -16.40
CA LYS A 130 -10.14 0.68 -15.89
C LYS A 130 -9.45 -0.65 -15.57
N ILE A 131 -9.83 -1.26 -14.46
CA ILE A 131 -9.49 -2.64 -14.12
C ILE A 131 -10.80 -3.38 -13.88
N GLU A 132 -11.01 -4.47 -14.60
CA GLU A 132 -12.19 -5.31 -14.50
C GLU A 132 -11.80 -6.78 -14.32
N GLY A 133 -12.76 -7.58 -13.89
CA GLY A 133 -12.55 -9.01 -13.66
C GLY A 133 -12.28 -9.33 -12.21
N PHE A 134 -11.57 -10.42 -12.00
CA PHE A 134 -11.35 -11.03 -10.68
C PHE A 134 -10.09 -11.89 -10.73
N ILE A 135 -9.66 -12.42 -9.59
CA ILE A 135 -8.51 -13.33 -9.46
C ILE A 135 -8.42 -14.31 -10.63
N GLY A 136 -7.25 -14.42 -11.24
CA GLY A 136 -6.98 -15.26 -12.41
C GLY A 136 -7.46 -14.68 -13.75
N ASN A 137 -8.42 -13.77 -13.78
CA ASN A 137 -9.07 -13.29 -15.00
C ASN A 137 -9.35 -11.78 -14.93
N TYR A 138 -8.31 -10.98 -14.75
CA TYR A 138 -8.41 -9.53 -14.86
C TYR A 138 -8.17 -9.06 -16.29
N LYS A 139 -8.81 -7.93 -16.62
CA LYS A 139 -8.57 -7.18 -17.84
C LYS A 139 -8.35 -5.71 -17.48
N THR A 140 -7.25 -5.14 -17.97
CA THR A 140 -6.88 -3.75 -17.69
C THR A 140 -6.83 -2.95 -18.96
N THR A 141 -7.46 -1.78 -18.91
CA THR A 141 -7.40 -0.74 -19.95
C THR A 141 -6.48 0.36 -19.48
N ILE A 142 -5.45 0.65 -20.26
CA ILE A 142 -4.55 1.78 -20.05
C ILE A 142 -4.72 2.82 -21.16
N ARG A 143 -4.46 4.08 -20.84
CA ARG A 143 -4.36 5.18 -21.80
C ARG A 143 -2.92 5.63 -21.91
N MET A 144 -2.44 5.75 -23.14
CA MET A 144 -1.13 6.28 -23.49
C MET A 144 -1.33 7.40 -24.50
N LYS A 145 -1.14 8.66 -24.08
CA LYS A 145 -1.47 9.84 -24.91
C LYS A 145 -2.94 9.79 -25.36
N SER A 146 -3.20 9.57 -26.65
CA SER A 146 -4.54 9.45 -27.24
C SER A 146 -5.03 8.00 -27.42
N ASP A 147 -4.16 7.01 -27.21
CA ASP A 147 -4.44 5.62 -27.55
C ASP A 147 -4.80 4.82 -26.30
N GLU A 148 -5.82 3.97 -26.39
CA GLU A 148 -6.15 3.01 -25.34
C GLU A 148 -5.66 1.61 -25.72
N ARG A 149 -5.10 0.90 -24.75
CA ARG A 149 -4.64 -0.48 -24.90
C ARG A 149 -5.25 -1.35 -23.82
N GLN A 150 -5.53 -2.61 -24.18
CA GLN A 150 -6.09 -3.60 -23.27
C GLN A 150 -5.22 -4.84 -23.24
N PHE A 151 -5.08 -5.43 -22.06
CA PHE A 151 -4.39 -6.71 -21.86
C PHE A 151 -5.00 -7.44 -20.66
N GLU A 152 -4.79 -8.75 -20.62
CA GLU A 152 -5.31 -9.64 -19.60
C GLU A 152 -4.20 -10.13 -18.68
N HIS A 153 -4.52 -10.34 -17.40
CA HIS A 153 -3.59 -10.81 -16.38
C HIS A 153 -4.35 -11.52 -15.25
N GLY A 154 -3.64 -12.34 -14.46
CA GLY A 154 -4.24 -13.12 -13.39
C GLY A 154 -4.21 -12.44 -12.03
N VAL A 155 -3.26 -11.53 -11.81
CA VAL A 155 -3.03 -10.89 -10.50
C VAL A 155 -2.56 -9.46 -10.65
N VAL A 156 -2.79 -8.65 -9.63
CA VAL A 156 -2.37 -7.25 -9.56
C VAL A 156 -1.40 -7.04 -8.40
N ILE A 157 -0.28 -6.35 -8.64
CA ILE A 157 0.65 -5.88 -7.62
C ILE A 157 0.65 -4.35 -7.63
N VAL A 158 0.20 -3.76 -6.52
CA VAL A 158 0.17 -2.31 -6.33
C VAL A 158 1.51 -1.84 -5.75
N ALA A 159 2.25 -1.06 -6.53
CA ALA A 159 3.59 -0.54 -6.22
C ALA A 159 3.67 0.98 -6.46
N THR A 160 2.58 1.70 -6.16
CA THR A 160 2.36 3.12 -6.50
C THR A 160 3.28 4.10 -5.76
N GLY A 161 4.05 3.61 -4.78
CA GLY A 161 5.00 4.41 -4.02
C GLY A 161 4.35 5.47 -3.14
N ALA A 162 5.12 6.50 -2.83
CA ALA A 162 4.76 7.62 -1.97
C ALA A 162 5.53 8.87 -2.41
N TYR A 163 5.23 10.02 -1.82
CA TYR A 163 5.87 11.29 -2.15
C TYR A 163 6.54 11.89 -0.92
N GLU A 164 7.49 12.77 -1.18
CA GLU A 164 8.05 13.65 -0.16
C GLU A 164 7.07 14.78 0.15
N LEU A 165 6.91 15.10 1.42
CA LEU A 165 6.10 16.21 1.87
C LEU A 165 6.69 17.52 1.38
N LYS A 166 5.87 18.32 0.69
CA LYS A 166 6.18 19.73 0.42
C LYS A 166 5.81 20.54 1.67
N THR A 167 6.76 21.33 2.17
CA THR A 167 6.58 22.15 3.38
C THR A 167 7.15 23.55 3.20
N GLU A 168 6.57 24.51 3.92
CA GLU A 168 7.10 25.87 4.11
C GLU A 168 7.62 26.08 5.55
N GLU A 169 7.60 25.03 6.38
CA GLU A 169 8.17 25.06 7.73
C GLU A 169 9.65 25.47 7.68
N TYR A 170 10.12 26.16 8.73
CA TYR A 170 11.53 26.52 8.91
C TYR A 170 12.14 27.31 7.73
N LEU A 171 11.34 28.16 7.07
CA LEU A 171 11.75 28.96 5.90
C LEU A 171 12.05 28.15 4.65
N CYS A 172 11.63 26.89 4.59
CA CYS A 172 11.74 26.04 3.40
C CYS A 172 11.08 26.72 2.19
N GLY A 173 11.82 26.81 1.07
CA GLY A 173 11.39 27.52 -0.13
C GLY A 173 11.47 29.06 -0.06
N ARG A 174 11.73 29.64 1.10
CA ARG A 174 11.90 31.10 1.31
C ARG A 174 13.36 31.51 1.52
N ASN A 175 14.19 30.61 2.03
CA ASN A 175 15.62 30.82 2.23
C ASN A 175 16.42 29.71 1.52
N ALA A 176 17.44 30.10 0.73
CA ALA A 176 18.24 29.17 -0.07
C ALA A 176 19.19 28.27 0.75
N GLY A 177 19.42 28.61 2.02
CA GLY A 177 20.16 27.79 2.99
C GLY A 177 19.31 26.70 3.64
N VAL A 178 17.99 26.68 3.40
CA VAL A 178 17.07 25.66 3.92
C VAL A 178 16.69 24.70 2.80
N VAL A 179 17.05 23.43 2.96
CA VAL A 179 16.88 22.38 1.95
C VAL A 179 16.26 21.13 2.56
N THR A 180 15.68 20.23 1.77
CA THR A 180 15.28 18.90 2.27
C THR A 180 16.50 17.99 2.40
N GLN A 181 16.38 16.88 3.13
CA GLN A 181 17.44 15.85 3.18
C GLN A 181 17.76 15.27 1.80
N ARG A 182 16.77 15.15 0.92
CA ARG A 182 16.96 14.70 -0.45
C ARG A 182 17.72 15.73 -1.28
N ASP A 183 17.37 17.00 -1.16
CA ASP A 183 18.11 18.07 -1.84
C ASP A 183 19.55 18.14 -1.33
N LEU A 184 19.78 17.97 -0.01
CA LEU A 184 21.11 17.89 0.56
C LEU A 184 21.91 16.72 -0.01
N GLU A 185 21.32 15.54 -0.16
CA GLU A 185 21.98 14.38 -0.77
C GLU A 185 22.39 14.68 -2.22
N GLU A 186 21.50 15.29 -3.01
CA GLU A 186 21.78 15.69 -4.39
C GLU A 186 22.91 16.74 -4.44
N MET A 187 22.91 17.71 -3.53
CA MET A 187 23.97 18.71 -3.41
C MET A 187 25.32 18.11 -2.99
N ILE A 188 25.33 17.14 -2.06
CA ILE A 188 26.54 16.41 -1.66
C ILE A 188 27.10 15.63 -2.86
N ALA A 189 26.25 14.87 -3.54
CA ALA A 189 26.67 14.03 -4.66
C ALA A 189 27.07 14.84 -5.90
N GLY A 190 26.43 16.01 -6.10
CA GLY A 190 26.74 16.96 -7.15
C GLY A 190 27.91 17.90 -6.83
N GLU A 191 28.58 17.72 -5.69
CA GLU A 191 29.72 18.54 -5.26
C GLU A 191 29.40 20.05 -5.19
N ASP A 192 28.18 20.41 -4.79
CA ASP A 192 27.71 21.81 -4.71
C ASP A 192 28.63 22.65 -3.80
N GLU A 193 29.06 23.80 -4.32
CA GLU A 193 29.95 24.74 -3.63
C GLU A 193 29.37 25.22 -2.29
N ARG A 194 28.05 25.31 -2.14
CA ARG A 194 27.40 25.68 -0.88
C ARG A 194 27.66 24.64 0.20
N VAL A 195 27.63 23.35 -0.14
CA VAL A 195 27.94 22.25 0.80
C VAL A 195 29.43 22.26 1.14
N LYS A 196 30.30 22.45 0.14
CA LYS A 196 31.75 22.51 0.34
C LYS A 196 32.16 23.64 1.29
N ARG A 197 31.52 24.81 1.18
CA ARG A 197 31.80 26.00 1.99
C ARG A 197 31.08 26.02 3.34
N ALA A 198 30.00 25.25 3.50
CA ALA A 198 29.29 25.17 4.78
C ALA A 198 30.22 24.59 5.85
N GLY A 199 30.58 25.39 6.84
CA GLY A 199 31.32 24.94 8.03
C GLY A 199 30.38 24.31 9.07
N SER A 200 29.10 24.67 9.02
CA SER A 200 28.06 24.22 9.95
C SER A 200 26.80 23.76 9.22
N VAL A 201 26.33 22.55 9.53
CA VAL A 201 25.09 21.97 8.99
C VAL A 201 24.22 21.51 10.14
N VAL A 202 22.99 22.01 10.20
CA VAL A 202 21.98 21.54 11.17
C VAL A 202 20.90 20.74 10.45
N MET A 203 20.45 19.65 11.05
CA MET A 203 19.40 18.79 10.50
C MET A 203 18.23 18.71 11.47
N ILE A 204 17.01 19.00 11.02
CA ILE A 204 15.79 18.86 11.84
C ILE A 204 15.08 17.57 11.45
N GLN A 205 14.82 16.71 12.43
CA GLN A 205 14.03 15.48 12.24
C GLN A 205 12.52 15.76 12.29
N CYS A 206 11.73 14.80 11.80
CA CYS A 206 10.28 14.77 11.98
C CYS A 206 9.52 16.01 11.45
N VAL A 207 10.04 16.67 10.41
CA VAL A 207 9.36 17.82 9.78
C VAL A 207 8.11 17.32 9.05
N GLY A 208 6.93 17.70 9.53
CA GLY A 208 5.65 17.18 9.04
C GLY A 208 5.45 15.66 9.21
N SER A 209 6.07 15.04 10.21
CA SER A 209 5.78 13.67 10.66
C SER A 209 5.67 13.61 12.17
N ARG A 210 4.91 12.66 12.70
CA ARG A 210 4.59 12.61 14.14
C ARG A 210 4.01 13.95 14.60
N SER A 211 3.07 14.47 13.81
CA SER A 211 2.26 15.64 14.11
C SER A 211 0.79 15.22 14.23
N PRO A 212 -0.11 16.05 14.80
CA PRO A 212 -1.53 15.74 14.87
C PRO A 212 -2.16 15.38 13.52
N GLU A 213 -1.73 16.04 12.44
CA GLU A 213 -2.22 15.79 11.08
C GLU A 213 -1.61 14.54 10.45
N ARG A 214 -0.41 14.12 10.89
CA ARG A 214 0.32 12.94 10.39
C ARG A 214 0.96 12.23 11.57
N PRO A 215 0.20 11.42 12.33
CA PRO A 215 0.67 10.84 13.59
C PRO A 215 1.74 9.75 13.37
N TYR A 216 1.89 9.26 12.14
CA TYR A 216 2.87 8.24 11.79
C TYR A 216 4.31 8.78 11.67
N CYS A 217 5.26 7.86 11.82
CA CYS A 217 6.68 8.10 11.54
C CYS A 217 6.99 7.74 10.09
N SER A 218 7.73 8.62 9.39
CA SER A 218 8.17 8.38 8.00
C SER A 218 9.26 7.33 7.82
N ARG A 219 9.71 6.71 8.93
CA ARG A 219 10.57 5.53 9.02
C ARG A 219 12.00 5.66 8.48
N TYR A 220 12.24 6.32 7.34
CA TYR A 220 13.58 6.44 6.74
C TYR A 220 14.34 7.73 7.12
N CYS A 221 13.65 8.78 7.54
CA CYS A 221 14.23 10.12 7.73
C CYS A 221 15.44 10.16 8.68
N CYS A 222 15.42 9.44 9.81
CA CYS A 222 16.59 9.37 10.69
C CYS A 222 17.79 8.67 10.04
N SER A 223 17.55 7.62 9.24
CA SER A 223 18.61 6.90 8.54
C SER A 223 19.20 7.73 7.40
N GLU A 224 18.36 8.48 6.69
CA GLU A 224 18.78 9.44 5.66
C GLU A 224 19.63 10.57 6.25
N ALA A 225 19.23 11.12 7.40
CA ALA A 225 20.01 12.11 8.10
C ALA A 225 21.37 11.57 8.57
N MET A 226 21.42 10.34 9.11
CA MET A 226 22.72 9.73 9.48
C MET A 226 23.60 9.55 8.25
N LYS A 227 23.02 9.10 7.13
CA LYS A 227 23.73 8.90 5.87
C LYS A 227 24.38 10.20 5.39
N ASN A 228 23.61 11.28 5.33
CA ASN A 228 24.11 12.58 4.89
C ASN A 228 25.12 13.17 5.89
N ALA A 229 24.89 13.01 7.20
CA ALA A 229 25.83 13.48 8.23
C ALA A 229 27.19 12.77 8.14
N LEU A 230 27.20 11.46 7.94
CA LEU A 230 28.42 10.68 7.74
C LEU A 230 29.16 11.12 6.47
N LYS A 231 28.45 11.38 5.38
CA LYS A 231 29.05 11.89 4.13
C LYS A 231 29.67 13.28 4.31
N LEU A 232 28.99 14.17 5.02
CA LEU A 232 29.52 15.49 5.34
C LEU A 232 30.81 15.41 6.17
N LYS A 233 30.89 14.47 7.11
CA LYS A 233 32.09 14.19 7.92
C LYS A 233 33.20 13.49 7.12
N GLU A 234 32.86 12.65 6.14
CA GLU A 234 33.83 12.07 5.20
C GLU A 234 34.48 13.16 4.32
N MET A 235 33.71 14.16 3.89
CA MET A 235 34.21 15.29 3.10
C MET A 235 35.08 16.24 3.92
N ASP A 236 34.68 16.54 5.16
CA ASP A 236 35.44 17.36 6.11
C ASP A 236 35.19 16.87 7.55
N PRO A 237 36.16 16.19 8.17
CA PRO A 237 36.03 15.72 9.55
C PRO A 237 35.82 16.83 10.58
N GLY A 238 36.27 18.06 10.27
CA GLY A 238 36.15 19.24 11.13
C GLY A 238 34.79 19.94 11.05
N ARG A 239 33.94 19.61 10.07
CA ARG A 239 32.63 20.24 9.85
C ARG A 239 31.72 20.05 11.05
N ASP A 240 31.05 21.11 11.50
CA ASP A 240 30.10 21.04 12.59
C ASP A 240 28.76 20.51 12.06
N VAL A 241 28.32 19.35 12.56
CA VAL A 241 27.05 18.73 12.15
C VAL A 241 26.22 18.48 13.39
N THR A 242 25.03 19.06 13.44
CA THR A 242 24.09 18.91 14.56
C THR A 242 22.76 18.37 14.07
N ILE A 243 22.21 17.37 14.75
CA ILE A 243 20.91 16.76 14.43
C ILE A 243 19.95 17.04 15.59
N LEU A 244 18.89 17.79 15.30
CA LEU A 244 17.80 18.08 16.21
C LEU A 244 16.72 17.00 16.07
N TYR A 245 16.42 16.28 17.15
CA TYR A 245 15.58 15.08 17.09
C TYR A 245 14.63 14.94 18.28
N ARG A 246 13.56 14.14 18.12
CA ARG A 246 12.74 13.65 19.24
C ARG A 246 13.26 12.30 19.74
N ASP A 247 13.32 11.34 18.81
CA ASP A 247 13.90 10.00 19.01
C ASP A 247 14.70 9.63 17.75
N ILE A 248 15.89 9.05 17.92
CA ILE A 248 16.65 8.48 16.81
C ILE A 248 16.11 7.08 16.51
N ARG A 249 15.65 6.87 15.27
CA ARG A 249 15.04 5.60 14.82
C ARG A 249 15.86 4.92 13.74
N THR A 250 17.14 4.71 14.01
CA THR A 250 18.05 3.86 13.21
C THR A 250 17.92 2.39 13.63
N PHE A 251 16.72 1.83 13.49
CA PHE A 251 16.38 0.51 14.03
C PHE A 251 17.11 -0.66 13.32
N GLY A 252 17.18 -1.80 14.01
CA GLY A 252 17.83 -3.01 13.51
C GLY A 252 19.35 -2.84 13.46
N LEU A 253 19.97 -3.25 12.36
CA LEU A 253 21.42 -3.15 12.17
C LEU A 253 21.89 -1.72 11.88
N LYS A 254 20.98 -0.74 11.82
CA LYS A 254 21.32 0.64 11.49
C LYS A 254 21.83 1.45 12.70
N GLU A 255 21.74 0.91 13.91
CA GLU A 255 22.23 1.56 15.14
C GLU A 255 23.75 1.80 15.11
N ASP A 256 24.51 0.93 14.45
CA ASP A 256 25.96 1.09 14.29
C ASP A 256 26.33 2.38 13.56
N PHE A 257 25.49 2.85 12.62
CA PHE A 257 25.72 4.12 11.94
C PHE A 257 25.45 5.33 12.83
N TYR A 258 24.47 5.24 13.72
CA TYR A 258 24.23 6.27 14.73
C TYR A 258 25.42 6.35 15.70
N LYS A 259 25.93 5.20 16.16
CA LYS A 259 27.16 5.12 16.95
C LYS A 259 28.35 5.75 16.21
N LYS A 260 28.58 5.37 14.95
CA LYS A 260 29.66 5.91 14.11
C LYS A 260 29.55 7.44 13.95
N ALA A 261 28.34 7.96 13.75
CA ALA A 261 28.12 9.41 13.63
C ALA A 261 28.53 10.14 14.93
N ARG A 262 28.19 9.59 16.09
CA ARG A 262 28.61 10.14 17.39
C ARG A 262 30.13 10.10 17.58
N GLU A 263 30.78 9.00 17.20
CA GLU A 263 32.26 8.86 17.23
C GLU A 263 32.96 9.89 16.33
N LEU A 264 32.30 10.33 15.27
CA LEU A 264 32.76 11.40 14.37
C LEU A 264 32.34 12.81 14.84
N ASN A 265 31.94 12.97 16.11
CA ASN A 265 31.50 14.23 16.69
C ASN A 265 30.33 14.89 15.94
N VAL A 266 29.37 14.10 15.45
CA VAL A 266 28.04 14.62 15.11
C VAL A 266 27.29 14.85 16.42
N LYS A 267 26.76 16.06 16.60
CA LYS A 267 26.02 16.46 17.81
C LYS A 267 24.54 16.10 17.67
N PHE A 268 23.93 15.69 18.77
CA PHE A 268 22.53 15.27 18.81
C PHE A 268 21.83 16.01 19.93
N ILE A 269 20.89 16.89 19.59
CA ILE A 269 20.14 17.67 20.57
C ILE A 269 18.68 17.23 20.50
N ARG A 270 18.16 16.78 21.65
CA ARG A 270 16.78 16.33 21.75
C ARG A 270 15.87 17.55 21.91
N TYR A 271 14.77 17.60 21.18
CA TYR A 271 13.70 18.58 21.36
C TYR A 271 12.37 17.88 21.69
N ASP A 272 11.49 18.58 22.40
CA ASP A 272 10.18 18.07 22.81
C ASP A 272 9.09 18.42 21.77
N GLU A 273 8.01 17.64 21.74
CA GLU A 273 6.93 17.82 20.76
C GLU A 273 6.23 19.18 20.86
N ASP A 274 6.05 19.66 22.09
CA ASP A 274 5.45 20.93 22.46
C ASP A 274 6.45 22.11 22.41
N ARG A 275 7.76 21.82 22.27
CA ARG A 275 8.83 22.81 22.17
C ARG A 275 9.73 22.51 20.97
N LYS A 276 9.19 22.73 19.78
CA LYS A 276 9.91 22.59 18.50
C LYS A 276 11.02 23.65 18.38
N PRO A 277 12.09 23.37 17.61
CA PRO A 277 13.10 24.38 17.29
C PRO A 277 12.46 25.57 16.55
N GLU A 278 13.01 26.76 16.73
CA GLU A 278 12.66 27.94 15.95
C GLU A 278 13.81 28.31 15.00
N VAL A 279 13.50 28.83 13.81
CA VAL A 279 14.49 29.14 12.79
C VAL A 279 14.27 30.56 12.27
N ARG A 280 15.32 31.37 12.32
CA ARG A 280 15.36 32.73 11.80
C ARG A 280 16.54 32.91 10.85
N ALA A 281 16.37 33.75 9.84
CA ALA A 281 17.45 34.13 8.94
C ALA A 281 18.36 35.16 9.61
N ASP A 282 19.68 35.02 9.44
CA ASP A 282 20.69 35.97 9.91
C ASP A 282 21.67 36.29 8.77
N GLY A 283 21.33 37.31 7.98
CA GLY A 283 22.09 37.68 6.78
C GLY A 283 22.16 36.55 5.76
N THR A 284 23.34 35.93 5.64
CA THR A 284 23.58 34.78 4.73
C THR A 284 23.50 33.42 5.43
N GLY A 285 23.42 33.40 6.77
CA GLY A 285 23.31 32.18 7.57
C GLY A 285 21.93 32.02 8.21
N LEU A 286 21.80 30.98 9.02
CA LEU A 286 20.61 30.64 9.79
C LEU A 286 20.94 30.57 11.28
N VAL A 287 20.02 31.04 12.11
CA VAL A 287 20.08 30.89 13.55
C VAL A 287 18.90 30.03 13.98
N LEU A 288 19.19 28.97 14.72
CA LEU A 288 18.21 28.07 15.29
C LEU A 288 18.22 28.19 16.80
N GLU A 289 17.04 28.26 17.40
CA GLU A 289 16.86 28.26 18.85
C GLU A 289 16.15 26.96 19.25
N VAL A 290 16.75 26.21 20.17
CA VAL A 290 16.20 24.94 20.66
C VAL A 290 16.46 24.79 22.15
N PHE A 291 15.46 24.32 22.90
CA PHE A 291 15.64 24.00 24.31
C PHE A 291 16.35 22.65 24.44
N ASP A 292 17.54 22.64 25.06
CA ASP A 292 18.27 21.40 25.34
C ASP A 292 17.86 20.88 26.72
N PRO A 293 17.21 19.70 26.81
CA PRO A 293 16.76 19.15 28.09
C PRO A 293 17.90 18.66 28.99
N ILE A 294 19.11 18.44 28.46
CA ILE A 294 20.29 18.04 29.23
C ILE A 294 20.91 19.27 29.92
N LEU A 295 21.06 20.37 29.18
CA LEU A 295 21.56 21.64 29.73
C LEU A 295 20.49 22.41 30.49
N ASN A 296 19.21 22.10 30.25
CA ASN A 296 18.04 22.77 30.81
C ASN A 296 18.00 24.28 30.48
N GLU A 297 18.42 24.64 29.27
CA GLU A 297 18.42 26.02 28.76
C GLU A 297 18.13 26.07 27.25
N ALA A 298 17.80 27.27 26.75
CA ALA A 298 17.70 27.51 25.32
C ALA A 298 19.11 27.69 24.72
N VAL A 299 19.40 26.91 23.68
CA VAL A 299 20.68 26.92 22.99
C VAL A 299 20.48 27.54 21.60
N GLU A 300 21.35 28.48 21.27
CA GLU A 300 21.42 29.08 19.94
C GLU A 300 22.46 28.35 19.08
N LEU A 301 22.04 27.88 17.91
CA LEU A 301 22.88 27.21 16.93
C LEU A 301 22.95 28.05 15.65
N LYS A 302 24.16 28.29 15.15
CA LYS A 302 24.37 28.90 13.83
C LYS A 302 24.56 27.80 12.80
N ALA A 303 23.93 27.96 11.64
CA ALA A 303 24.01 27.02 10.54
C ALA A 303 24.20 27.75 9.21
N ASP A 304 25.15 27.27 8.41
CA ASP A 304 25.29 27.70 7.01
C ASP A 304 24.26 26.99 6.13
N LEU A 305 23.94 25.74 6.47
CA LEU A 305 22.89 24.95 5.84
C LEU A 305 22.00 24.29 6.88
N LEU A 306 20.69 24.32 6.61
CA LEU A 306 19.67 23.60 7.36
C LEU A 306 19.02 22.55 6.46
N ALA A 307 19.12 21.28 6.86
CA ALA A 307 18.46 20.18 6.17
C ALA A 307 17.23 19.67 6.93
N LEU A 308 16.10 19.66 6.25
CA LEU A 308 14.82 19.23 6.80
C LEU A 308 14.55 17.77 6.45
N SER A 309 14.40 16.93 7.47
CA SER A 309 14.03 15.52 7.31
C SER A 309 12.52 15.43 7.24
N VAL A 310 12.00 15.76 6.06
CA VAL A 310 10.57 15.92 5.78
C VAL A 310 9.82 14.60 5.73
N GLY A 311 8.52 14.69 6.00
CA GLY A 311 7.62 13.55 6.02
C GLY A 311 7.35 12.91 4.66
N THR A 312 6.71 11.75 4.72
CA THR A 312 6.24 11.00 3.54
C THR A 312 4.75 11.15 3.41
N MET A 313 4.29 11.46 2.20
CA MET A 313 2.88 11.53 1.84
C MET A 313 2.47 10.29 1.04
N PRO A 314 1.28 9.73 1.26
CA PRO A 314 0.76 8.67 0.40
C PRO A 314 0.62 9.16 -1.05
N ASN A 315 0.51 8.22 -2.00
CA ASN A 315 0.21 8.59 -3.36
C ASN A 315 -1.24 9.07 -3.47
N PRO A 316 -1.51 10.29 -3.98
CA PRO A 316 -2.86 10.83 -4.06
C PRO A 316 -3.79 10.00 -4.97
N GLY A 317 -3.23 9.23 -5.93
CA GLY A 317 -3.98 8.31 -6.77
C GLY A 317 -4.38 7.00 -6.08
N ASN A 318 -3.97 6.76 -4.83
CA ASN A 318 -4.29 5.53 -4.12
C ASN A 318 -5.79 5.34 -3.93
N GLU A 319 -6.56 6.41 -3.71
CA GLU A 319 -8.01 6.30 -3.52
C GLU A 319 -8.71 5.82 -4.80
N GLU A 320 -8.33 6.37 -5.94
CA GLU A 320 -8.89 5.99 -7.24
C GLU A 320 -8.51 4.56 -7.63
N ILE A 321 -7.24 4.19 -7.45
CA ILE A 321 -6.75 2.82 -7.65
C ILE A 321 -7.46 1.85 -6.69
N GLY A 322 -7.64 2.26 -5.43
CA GLY A 322 -8.38 1.51 -4.41
C GLY A 322 -9.83 1.26 -4.81
N LYS A 323 -10.52 2.26 -5.38
CA LYS A 323 -11.89 2.11 -5.91
C LYS A 323 -11.94 1.09 -7.06
N MET A 324 -11.00 1.16 -8.02
CA MET A 324 -10.95 0.22 -9.14
C MET A 324 -10.71 -1.22 -8.68
N LEU A 325 -9.81 -1.42 -7.72
CA LEU A 325 -9.44 -2.74 -7.20
C LEU A 325 -10.32 -3.21 -6.04
N LYS A 326 -11.21 -2.35 -5.53
CA LYS A 326 -12.04 -2.55 -4.34
C LYS A 326 -11.20 -2.87 -3.10
N VAL A 327 -10.11 -2.15 -2.92
CA VAL A 327 -9.20 -2.30 -1.78
C VAL A 327 -9.13 -1.00 -0.97
N PRO A 328 -9.14 -1.07 0.37
CA PRO A 328 -9.19 0.11 1.21
C PRO A 328 -7.82 0.76 1.38
N THR A 329 -7.84 2.06 1.65
CA THR A 329 -6.73 2.78 2.30
C THR A 329 -7.00 2.91 3.79
N ASN A 330 -5.95 3.03 4.58
CA ASN A 330 -6.04 3.42 5.99
C ASN A 330 -6.37 4.92 6.13
N GLN A 331 -6.51 5.38 7.38
CA GLN A 331 -6.82 6.79 7.70
C GLN A 331 -5.75 7.77 7.21
N ASP A 332 -4.52 7.29 6.99
CA ASP A 332 -3.38 8.08 6.51
C ASP A 332 -3.25 8.10 4.97
N GLY A 333 -4.14 7.42 4.24
CA GLY A 333 -4.15 7.35 2.78
C GLY A 333 -3.21 6.31 2.15
N PHE A 334 -2.54 5.48 2.95
CA PHE A 334 -1.78 4.32 2.46
C PHE A 334 -2.69 3.10 2.32
N PHE A 335 -2.30 2.13 1.50
CA PHE A 335 -3.09 0.90 1.35
C PHE A 335 -3.07 0.05 2.62
N LEU A 336 -4.23 -0.51 2.97
CA LEU A 336 -4.41 -1.35 4.15
C LEU A 336 -4.31 -2.84 3.78
N GLU A 337 -3.44 -3.57 4.46
CA GLU A 337 -3.25 -5.00 4.26
C GLU A 337 -4.42 -5.85 4.79
N ALA A 338 -4.54 -7.08 4.29
CA ALA A 338 -5.54 -8.03 4.77
C ALA A 338 -5.37 -8.35 6.26
N HIS A 339 -4.12 -8.52 6.71
CA HIS A 339 -3.81 -8.71 8.12
C HIS A 339 -2.32 -8.43 8.40
N VAL A 340 -2.05 -7.54 9.36
CA VAL A 340 -0.72 -7.03 9.74
C VAL A 340 0.37 -8.11 9.83
N LYS A 341 0.06 -9.27 10.42
CA LYS A 341 1.01 -10.39 10.61
C LYS A 341 0.88 -11.54 9.61
N LEU A 342 -0.35 -12.01 9.35
CA LEU A 342 -0.60 -13.23 8.57
C LEU A 342 -0.52 -12.99 7.06
N ARG A 343 -0.90 -11.80 6.59
CA ARG A 343 -1.01 -11.45 5.17
C ARG A 343 -0.59 -9.99 4.94
N PRO A 344 0.68 -9.64 5.20
CA PRO A 344 1.15 -8.24 5.20
C PRO A 344 1.32 -7.62 3.80
N VAL A 345 1.19 -8.41 2.74
CA VAL A 345 1.34 -7.96 1.35
C VAL A 345 0.09 -8.26 0.51
N ASP A 346 -0.91 -8.91 1.09
CA ASP A 346 -2.17 -9.22 0.44
C ASP A 346 -3.20 -8.14 0.77
N PHE A 347 -4.13 -7.91 -0.14
CA PHE A 347 -5.40 -7.28 0.20
C PHE A 347 -6.44 -8.32 0.61
N ALA A 348 -7.54 -7.86 1.21
CA ALA A 348 -8.72 -8.70 1.45
C ALA A 348 -9.34 -9.18 0.13
N THR A 349 -9.19 -8.39 -0.94
CA THR A 349 -9.52 -8.79 -2.31
C THR A 349 -8.47 -9.77 -2.82
N ASP A 350 -8.88 -11.01 -3.06
CA ASP A 350 -7.98 -12.06 -3.57
C ASP A 350 -7.40 -11.71 -4.94
N GLY A 351 -6.14 -12.09 -5.17
CA GLY A 351 -5.43 -11.82 -6.42
C GLY A 351 -4.87 -10.40 -6.54
N VAL A 352 -5.07 -9.55 -5.53
CA VAL A 352 -4.49 -8.21 -5.44
C VAL A 352 -3.49 -8.17 -4.28
N PHE A 353 -2.28 -7.69 -4.56
CA PHE A 353 -1.17 -7.59 -3.63
C PHE A 353 -0.60 -6.17 -3.64
N MET A 354 0.23 -5.84 -2.66
CA MET A 354 0.94 -4.57 -2.62
C MET A 354 2.38 -4.72 -2.16
N CYS A 355 3.22 -3.75 -2.56
CA CYS A 355 4.58 -3.66 -2.08
C CYS A 355 5.13 -2.23 -2.04
N GLY A 356 6.18 -2.05 -1.26
CA GLY A 356 6.91 -0.79 -1.14
C GLY A 356 6.13 0.28 -0.37
N MET A 357 6.34 1.53 -0.77
CA MET A 357 5.80 2.69 -0.05
C MET A 357 4.30 2.92 -0.28
N ALA A 358 3.67 2.18 -1.20
CA ALA A 358 2.22 2.18 -1.36
C ALA A 358 1.49 1.71 -0.08
N HIS A 359 2.14 0.83 0.68
CA HIS A 359 1.63 0.27 1.94
C HIS A 359 1.90 1.16 3.16
N ALA A 360 3.09 1.76 3.26
CA ALA A 360 3.51 2.67 4.34
C ALA A 360 4.93 3.18 4.07
N PRO A 361 5.40 4.28 4.70
CA PRO A 361 6.80 4.73 4.61
C PRO A 361 7.77 3.62 5.02
N LYS A 362 8.77 3.33 4.17
CA LYS A 362 9.72 2.20 4.32
C LYS A 362 11.08 2.50 3.69
N LEU A 363 12.09 1.75 4.12
CA LEU A 363 13.43 1.73 3.53
C LEU A 363 13.42 0.97 2.19
N SER A 364 14.45 1.20 1.36
CA SER A 364 14.61 0.53 0.07
C SER A 364 14.69 -0.99 0.20
N GLU A 365 15.43 -1.49 1.19
CA GLU A 365 15.57 -2.93 1.49
C GLU A 365 14.23 -3.57 1.86
N GLU A 366 13.41 -2.86 2.65
CA GLU A 366 12.08 -3.31 3.02
C GLU A 366 11.14 -3.32 1.81
N ALA A 367 11.27 -2.33 0.92
CA ALA A 367 10.50 -2.29 -0.32
C ALA A 367 10.85 -3.46 -1.26
N ILE A 368 12.14 -3.80 -1.39
CA ILE A 368 12.61 -4.97 -2.14
C ILE A 368 12.07 -6.27 -1.51
N THR A 369 12.19 -6.40 -0.19
CA THR A 369 11.70 -7.57 0.55
C THR A 369 10.20 -7.75 0.38
N GLN A 370 9.43 -6.66 0.50
CA GLN A 370 7.98 -6.67 0.33
C GLN A 370 7.57 -6.99 -1.12
N ALA A 371 8.33 -6.53 -2.11
CA ALA A 371 8.10 -6.87 -3.51
C ALA A 371 8.27 -8.37 -3.76
N ASN A 372 9.35 -8.97 -3.26
CA ASN A 372 9.57 -10.41 -3.35
C ASN A 372 8.48 -11.22 -2.62
N ALA A 373 8.04 -10.74 -1.45
CA ALA A 373 6.93 -11.36 -0.73
C ALA A 373 5.63 -11.27 -1.54
N ALA A 374 5.29 -10.12 -2.12
CA ALA A 374 4.11 -9.95 -2.96
C ALA A 374 4.15 -10.87 -4.19
N VAL A 375 5.31 -11.00 -4.84
CA VAL A 375 5.51 -11.93 -5.96
C VAL A 375 5.34 -13.38 -5.51
N SER A 376 5.92 -13.78 -4.39
CA SER A 376 5.75 -15.13 -3.85
C SER A 376 4.26 -15.47 -3.63
N ARG A 377 3.48 -14.52 -3.09
CA ARG A 377 2.03 -14.67 -2.92
C ARG A 377 1.30 -14.71 -4.26
N ALA A 378 1.65 -13.85 -5.20
CA ALA A 378 1.11 -13.84 -6.55
C ALA A 378 1.33 -15.15 -7.30
N CYS A 379 2.53 -15.73 -7.20
CA CYS A 379 2.87 -17.00 -7.83
C CYS A 379 2.02 -18.16 -7.32
N THR A 380 1.51 -18.14 -6.08
CA THR A 380 0.56 -19.17 -5.60
C THR A 380 -0.74 -19.25 -6.41
N ILE A 381 -1.06 -18.19 -7.15
CA ILE A 381 -2.19 -18.12 -8.07
C ILE A 381 -1.71 -18.41 -9.49
N LEU A 382 -0.65 -17.73 -9.94
CA LEU A 382 -0.15 -17.82 -11.32
C LEU A 382 0.36 -19.21 -11.69
N THR A 383 0.78 -20.05 -10.74
CA THR A 383 1.21 -21.43 -11.02
C THR A 383 0.05 -22.41 -11.23
N LYS A 384 -1.20 -21.99 -10.99
CA LYS A 384 -2.38 -22.86 -11.14
C LYS A 384 -2.94 -22.75 -12.54
N ASP A 385 -3.33 -23.87 -13.15
CA ASP A 385 -4.05 -23.86 -14.43
C ASP A 385 -5.47 -23.27 -14.27
N PHE A 386 -6.07 -23.52 -13.11
CA PHE A 386 -7.39 -23.01 -12.77
C PHE A 386 -7.48 -22.62 -11.29
N ILE A 387 -8.39 -21.70 -10.99
CA ILE A 387 -8.84 -21.38 -9.64
C ILE A 387 -10.27 -21.86 -9.44
N GLU A 388 -10.59 -22.25 -8.21
CA GLU A 388 -11.95 -22.52 -7.80
C GLU A 388 -12.69 -21.19 -7.59
N ALA A 389 -13.74 -20.98 -8.38
CA ALA A 389 -14.65 -19.85 -8.22
C ALA A 389 -15.45 -19.97 -6.93
N GLU A 390 -16.09 -18.89 -6.48
CA GLU A 390 -17.01 -18.98 -5.36
C GLU A 390 -18.23 -19.86 -5.71
N GLY A 391 -18.44 -20.94 -4.97
CA GLY A 391 -19.60 -21.83 -5.12
C GLY A 391 -20.93 -21.20 -4.69
N LYS A 392 -20.90 -20.05 -3.99
CA LYS A 392 -22.10 -19.28 -3.61
C LYS A 392 -22.60 -18.42 -4.76
N THR A 393 -23.09 -19.07 -5.82
CA THR A 393 -23.63 -18.39 -7.00
C THR A 393 -25.15 -18.28 -6.96
N ALA A 394 -25.67 -17.26 -7.63
CA ALA A 394 -27.11 -17.14 -7.86
C ALA A 394 -27.61 -18.27 -8.77
N TYR A 395 -28.88 -18.64 -8.62
CA TYR A 395 -29.60 -19.54 -9.53
C TYR A 395 -31.03 -19.05 -9.74
N VAL A 396 -31.66 -19.49 -10.82
CA VAL A 396 -33.01 -19.08 -11.21
C VAL A 396 -33.94 -20.29 -11.20
N ASN A 397 -35.02 -20.19 -10.42
CA ASN A 397 -36.15 -21.08 -10.52
C ASN A 397 -36.98 -20.71 -11.77
N LYS A 398 -36.79 -21.49 -12.84
CA LYS A 398 -37.42 -21.25 -14.15
C LYS A 398 -38.95 -21.19 -14.08
N SER A 399 -39.60 -21.98 -13.22
CA SER A 399 -41.08 -22.01 -13.13
C SER A 399 -41.69 -20.76 -12.50
N ARG A 400 -40.88 -19.96 -11.78
CA ARG A 400 -41.31 -18.72 -11.13
C ARG A 400 -40.86 -17.48 -11.89
N CYS A 401 -39.89 -17.61 -12.78
CA CYS A 401 -39.30 -16.49 -13.48
C CYS A 401 -40.26 -15.92 -14.52
N ALA A 402 -40.52 -14.62 -14.46
CA ALA A 402 -41.35 -13.90 -15.44
C ALA A 402 -40.52 -13.19 -16.52
N ALA A 403 -39.23 -13.51 -16.67
CA ALA A 403 -38.31 -12.91 -17.63
C ALA A 403 -38.30 -11.35 -17.67
N CYS A 404 -38.55 -10.69 -16.54
CA CYS A 404 -38.75 -9.23 -16.50
C CYS A 404 -37.48 -8.38 -16.65
N GLY A 405 -36.30 -8.99 -16.74
CA GLY A 405 -35.02 -8.30 -16.95
C GLY A 405 -34.44 -7.53 -15.74
N LEU A 406 -35.18 -7.38 -14.64
CA LEU A 406 -34.71 -6.58 -13.49
C LEU A 406 -33.40 -7.10 -12.89
N CYS A 407 -33.25 -8.42 -12.81
CA CYS A 407 -32.03 -9.05 -12.30
C CYS A 407 -30.80 -8.80 -13.19
N GLU A 408 -30.99 -8.69 -14.51
CA GLU A 408 -29.94 -8.42 -15.50
C GLU A 408 -29.43 -6.99 -15.36
N VAL A 409 -30.35 -6.02 -15.31
CA VAL A 409 -30.02 -4.59 -15.15
C VAL A 409 -29.25 -4.33 -13.85
N ASN A 410 -29.61 -5.02 -12.77
CA ASN A 410 -29.01 -4.80 -11.46
C ASN A 410 -27.70 -5.57 -11.25
N CYS A 411 -27.29 -6.46 -12.16
CA CYS A 411 -26.07 -7.24 -11.96
C CYS A 411 -24.83 -6.44 -12.37
N PRO A 412 -23.96 -6.02 -11.42
CA PRO A 412 -22.76 -5.24 -11.76
C PRO A 412 -21.73 -6.05 -12.55
N PHE A 413 -21.86 -7.38 -12.58
CA PHE A 413 -20.95 -8.30 -13.26
C PHE A 413 -21.52 -8.87 -14.56
N ARG A 414 -22.76 -8.49 -14.93
CA ARG A 414 -23.51 -9.09 -16.07
C ARG A 414 -23.52 -10.63 -16.04
N ALA A 415 -23.60 -11.19 -14.83
CA ALA A 415 -23.57 -12.62 -14.60
C ALA A 415 -24.95 -13.28 -14.76
N ILE A 416 -26.02 -12.52 -14.93
CA ILE A 416 -27.37 -13.02 -15.15
C ILE A 416 -28.00 -12.20 -16.27
N ALA A 417 -28.67 -12.87 -17.21
CA ALA A 417 -29.34 -12.24 -18.34
C ALA A 417 -30.62 -12.99 -18.70
N VAL A 418 -31.59 -12.31 -19.30
CA VAL A 418 -32.78 -12.95 -19.86
C VAL A 418 -32.41 -13.70 -21.13
N ASP A 419 -32.64 -15.00 -21.13
CA ASP A 419 -32.55 -15.82 -22.34
C ASP A 419 -33.96 -15.98 -22.92
N LEU A 420 -34.18 -15.35 -24.08
CA LEU A 420 -35.47 -15.36 -24.78
C LEU A 420 -35.86 -16.76 -25.27
N ASN A 421 -34.90 -17.64 -25.54
CA ASN A 421 -35.18 -19.01 -25.96
C ASN A 421 -35.66 -19.86 -24.79
N GLU A 422 -35.13 -19.61 -23.60
CA GLU A 422 -35.48 -20.30 -22.36
C GLU A 422 -36.69 -19.68 -21.65
N GLY A 423 -37.14 -18.49 -22.10
CA GLY A 423 -38.26 -17.76 -21.50
C GLY A 423 -38.01 -17.34 -20.04
N CYS A 424 -36.76 -17.32 -19.59
CA CYS A 424 -36.38 -17.03 -18.21
C CYS A 424 -34.98 -16.43 -18.14
N ALA A 425 -34.62 -15.91 -16.95
CA ALA A 425 -33.25 -15.48 -16.69
C ALA A 425 -32.32 -16.68 -16.48
N VAL A 426 -31.09 -16.59 -16.97
CA VAL A 426 -30.04 -17.60 -16.85
C VAL A 426 -28.82 -16.97 -16.21
N VAL A 427 -28.23 -17.69 -15.23
CA VAL A 427 -27.03 -17.25 -14.53
C VAL A 427 -25.80 -17.90 -15.15
N ASN A 428 -24.85 -17.08 -15.57
CA ASN A 428 -23.48 -17.48 -15.78
C ASN A 428 -22.77 -17.58 -14.42
N THR A 429 -22.64 -18.81 -13.92
CA THR A 429 -22.06 -19.12 -12.60
C THR A 429 -20.59 -18.73 -12.50
N VAL A 430 -19.86 -18.70 -13.62
CA VAL A 430 -18.45 -18.26 -13.70
C VAL A 430 -18.29 -16.78 -13.39
N LEU A 431 -19.21 -15.95 -13.90
CA LEU A 431 -19.19 -14.50 -13.68
C LEU A 431 -19.82 -14.08 -12.35
N CYS A 432 -20.66 -14.93 -11.76
CA CYS A 432 -21.39 -14.61 -10.54
C CYS A 432 -20.45 -14.49 -9.34
N LYS A 433 -20.51 -13.35 -8.63
CA LYS A 433 -19.73 -13.08 -7.40
C LYS A 433 -20.54 -13.21 -6.12
N GLY A 434 -21.70 -13.87 -6.17
CA GLY A 434 -22.49 -14.17 -4.99
C GLY A 434 -23.00 -12.98 -4.18
N CYS A 435 -23.07 -11.77 -4.76
CA CYS A 435 -23.42 -10.56 -4.01
C CYS A 435 -24.91 -10.47 -3.58
N GLY A 436 -25.78 -11.34 -4.11
CA GLY A 436 -27.20 -11.39 -3.74
C GLY A 436 -28.08 -10.25 -4.28
N VAL A 437 -27.55 -9.27 -5.02
CA VAL A 437 -28.33 -8.13 -5.54
C VAL A 437 -29.49 -8.58 -6.43
N CYS A 438 -29.24 -9.55 -7.32
CA CYS A 438 -30.28 -10.10 -8.19
C CYS A 438 -31.38 -10.83 -7.39
N THR A 439 -31.01 -11.58 -6.35
CA THR A 439 -31.93 -12.23 -5.41
C THR A 439 -32.81 -11.21 -4.71
N ALA A 440 -32.20 -10.20 -4.07
CA ALA A 440 -32.92 -9.15 -3.35
C ALA A 440 -33.86 -8.33 -4.25
N SER A 441 -33.52 -8.17 -5.54
CA SER A 441 -34.35 -7.43 -6.50
C SER A 441 -35.45 -8.27 -7.16
N CYS A 442 -35.44 -9.61 -7.00
CA CYS A 442 -36.36 -10.48 -7.72
C CYS A 442 -37.78 -10.44 -7.13
N ARG A 443 -38.69 -9.72 -7.80
CA ARG A 443 -40.10 -9.58 -7.37
C ARG A 443 -40.88 -10.89 -7.35
N MET A 444 -40.51 -11.85 -8.20
CA MET A 444 -41.14 -13.17 -8.24
C MET A 444 -40.52 -14.14 -7.23
N ASN A 445 -39.46 -13.70 -6.53
CA ASN A 445 -38.59 -14.53 -5.71
C ASN A 445 -38.16 -15.81 -6.47
N ALA A 446 -37.85 -15.62 -7.76
CA ALA A 446 -37.41 -16.65 -8.68
C ALA A 446 -35.88 -16.77 -8.72
N VAL A 447 -35.15 -15.71 -8.39
CA VAL A 447 -33.69 -15.73 -8.25
C VAL A 447 -33.37 -15.97 -6.78
N ASP A 448 -32.47 -16.90 -6.50
CA ASP A 448 -32.01 -17.19 -5.14
C ASP A 448 -30.48 -17.43 -5.14
N LEU A 449 -29.85 -17.47 -3.97
CA LEU A 449 -28.39 -17.48 -3.82
C LEU A 449 -27.92 -18.69 -3.02
N ASN A 450 -27.09 -19.55 -3.61
CA ASN A 450 -26.52 -20.69 -2.87
C ASN A 450 -25.67 -20.22 -1.67
N GLY A 451 -25.89 -20.80 -0.48
CA GLY A 451 -25.18 -20.45 0.76
C GLY A 451 -25.66 -19.17 1.46
N PHE A 452 -26.64 -18.48 0.86
CA PHE A 452 -27.46 -17.44 1.48
C PHE A 452 -28.89 -17.48 0.93
N ASN A 453 -29.45 -18.68 0.78
CA ASN A 453 -30.77 -18.80 0.17
C ASN A 453 -31.86 -18.35 1.14
N ASN A 454 -33.08 -18.15 0.65
CA ASN A 454 -34.16 -17.67 1.51
C ASN A 454 -34.45 -18.59 2.70
N GLU A 455 -34.37 -19.92 2.55
CA GLU A 455 -34.60 -20.87 3.66
C GLU A 455 -33.52 -20.71 4.73
N GLU A 456 -32.25 -20.65 4.31
CA GLU A 456 -31.08 -20.45 5.18
C GLU A 456 -31.17 -19.12 5.96
N VAL A 457 -31.47 -18.02 5.28
CA VAL A 457 -31.54 -16.68 5.89
C VAL A 457 -32.75 -16.56 6.82
N MET A 458 -33.92 -17.08 6.41
CA MET A 458 -35.13 -17.01 7.24
C MET A 458 -35.01 -17.91 8.48
N ALA A 459 -34.38 -19.09 8.36
CA ALA A 459 -34.10 -19.94 9.52
C ALA A 459 -33.18 -19.23 10.53
N GLN A 460 -32.15 -18.53 10.03
CA GLN A 460 -31.24 -17.75 10.88
C GLN A 460 -31.97 -16.64 11.64
N ILE A 461 -32.86 -15.90 10.97
CA ILE A 461 -33.65 -14.82 11.58
C ILE A 461 -34.65 -15.37 12.59
N ALA A 462 -35.37 -16.44 12.23
CA ALA A 462 -36.36 -17.05 13.10
C ALA A 462 -35.74 -17.57 14.40
N ALA A 463 -34.53 -18.14 14.34
CA ALA A 463 -33.82 -18.63 15.51
C ALA A 463 -33.38 -17.53 16.50
N PHE A 464 -33.29 -16.27 16.07
CA PHE A 464 -33.06 -15.14 16.96
C PHE A 464 -34.36 -14.67 17.66
N ALA A 465 -35.50 -14.85 16.99
CA ALA A 465 -36.81 -14.42 17.51
C ALA A 465 -37.46 -15.43 18.48
N MET A 466 -36.81 -16.59 18.69
CA MET A 466 -37.21 -17.65 19.62
C MET A 466 -36.24 -17.70 20.80
#